data_AF-J9FSQ0-F1
#
_entry.id   AF-J9FSQ0-F1
#
_cell.length_a   1.000
_cell.length_b   1.000
_cell.length_c   1.000
_cell.angle_alpha   90.00
_cell.angle_beta   90.00
_cell.angle_gamma   90.00
#
_symmetry.space_group_name_H-M   'P 1'
#
loop_
_entity.id
_entity.type
_entity.pdbx_description
1 polymer ?
#
loop_
_entity_poly.entity_id
_entity_poly.type
_entity_poly.pdbx_seq_one_letter_code
_entity_poly.pdbx_strand_id
1 'polypeptide(L)'
;PVIGASVLVKGTTNGCITDLDGKFTLSNVSAKGTLVVSFVGYKTLEIPVNNQKVFTINMEEDSQQLQEVTVVAVGYGDVKRRDLTGSIGKADMKDLTKTPVNNVAESLGGRVAGVQASSGDGSVGGDVNIVIRGAGSLTQDTSPLYVIDGFPSETSGMGALNPNDIESIDILKDASATAIYGSRGANGVVIITTKKGKTGKAKISYNGSVSVSKVKNTMDVMNAYDFVCMQQEIMAGLTRKVNDVEMDMFESYYLQDGMTLDDYKTIKQYDWQDEI
;
A
#
# COMPACT_ATOMS: atom_id res chain seq x y z
N PRO A 1 33.13 21.92 25.29
CA PRO A 1 32.59 23.27 24.98
C PRO A 1 31.55 23.11 23.86
N VAL A 2 30.41 23.80 23.94
CA VAL A 2 29.35 23.68 22.94
C VAL A 2 29.41 24.90 22.01
N ILE A 3 29.88 24.68 20.79
CA ILE A 3 29.93 25.69 19.73
C ILE A 3 28.54 25.83 19.08
N GLY A 4 28.12 27.07 18.79
CA GLY A 4 26.89 27.28 18.03
C GLY A 4 25.58 27.16 18.83
N ALA A 5 25.63 27.13 20.16
CA ALA A 5 24.45 27.13 21.01
C ALA A 5 23.75 28.49 20.97
N SER A 6 22.42 28.50 20.88
CA SER A 6 21.60 29.71 20.89
C SER A 6 21.27 30.10 22.33
N VAL A 7 21.68 31.30 22.73
CA VAL A 7 21.41 31.90 24.05
C VAL A 7 20.48 33.10 23.87
N LEU A 8 19.28 33.05 24.43
CA LEU A 8 18.25 34.09 24.28
C LEU A 8 17.73 34.55 25.65
N VAL A 9 17.40 35.84 25.80
CA VAL A 9 16.65 36.32 26.97
C VAL A 9 15.15 36.05 26.74
N LYS A 10 14.54 35.24 27.62
CA LYS A 10 13.14 34.82 27.53
C LYS A 10 12.19 36.00 27.38
N GLY A 11 11.33 35.95 26.36
CA GLY A 11 10.35 37.00 26.06
C GLY A 11 10.88 38.19 25.26
N THR A 12 12.13 38.13 24.79
CA THR A 12 12.74 39.17 23.94
C THR A 12 13.40 38.57 22.70
N THR A 13 13.80 39.42 21.76
CA THR A 13 14.65 39.05 20.62
C THR A 13 16.14 39.22 20.90
N ASN A 14 16.51 39.57 22.14
CA ASN A 14 17.90 39.77 22.53
C ASN A 14 18.58 38.43 22.80
N GLY A 15 19.40 37.99 21.86
CA GLY A 15 20.09 36.70 21.89
C GLY A 15 21.40 36.71 21.10
N CYS A 16 22.22 35.69 21.32
CA CYS A 16 23.50 35.50 20.64
C CYS A 16 23.80 34.00 20.48
N ILE A 17 24.83 33.69 19.69
CA ILE A 17 25.32 32.33 19.45
C ILE A 17 26.67 32.17 20.13
N THR A 18 26.95 31.01 20.73
CA THR A 18 28.26 30.73 21.34
C THR A 18 29.37 30.62 20.29
N ASP A 19 30.57 31.12 20.63
CA ASP A 19 31.76 31.05 19.79
C ASP A 19 32.41 29.65 19.77
N LEU A 20 33.57 29.53 19.09
CA LEU A 20 34.36 28.30 18.97
C LEU A 20 34.79 27.70 20.32
N ASP A 21 34.95 28.54 21.34
CA ASP A 21 35.31 28.13 22.70
C ASP A 21 34.08 27.92 23.61
N GLY A 22 32.87 28.14 23.09
CA GLY A 22 31.60 28.03 23.81
C GLY A 22 31.27 29.27 24.68
N LYS A 23 31.95 30.39 24.48
CA LYS A 23 31.67 31.64 25.20
C LYS A 23 30.58 32.44 24.50
N PHE A 24 29.84 33.22 25.29
CA PHE A 24 28.80 34.11 24.80
C PHE A 24 28.82 35.43 25.56
N THR A 25 28.34 36.50 24.95
CA THR A 25 28.19 37.82 25.58
C THR A 25 26.87 38.45 25.17
N LEU A 26 26.07 38.81 26.17
CA LEU A 26 24.79 39.50 25.98
C LEU A 26 24.82 40.84 26.69
N SER A 27 24.43 41.88 25.96
CA SER A 27 24.27 43.24 26.50
C SER A 27 22.79 43.51 26.79
N ASN A 28 22.50 44.43 27.71
CA ASN A 28 21.12 44.85 28.03
C ASN A 28 20.20 43.72 28.54
N VAL A 29 20.74 42.85 29.41
CA VAL A 29 19.95 41.79 30.07
C VAL A 29 19.38 42.32 31.39
N SER A 30 18.07 42.18 31.60
CA SER A 30 17.43 42.55 32.87
C SER A 30 17.94 41.66 34.01
N ALA A 31 18.17 42.25 35.19
CA ALA A 31 18.64 41.52 36.38
C ALA A 31 17.65 40.44 36.88
N LYS A 32 16.38 40.52 36.47
CA LYS A 32 15.32 39.52 36.72
C LYS A 32 14.98 38.67 35.48
N GLY A 33 15.77 38.78 34.40
CA GLY A 33 15.55 38.02 33.18
C GLY A 33 15.87 36.53 33.36
N THR A 34 15.37 35.72 32.44
CA THR A 34 15.73 34.29 32.32
C THR A 34 16.43 34.08 30.99
N LEU A 35 17.60 33.46 31.02
CA LEU A 35 18.31 33.01 29.83
C LEU A 35 17.76 31.65 29.41
N VAL A 36 17.50 31.50 28.11
CA VAL A 36 17.12 30.24 27.48
C VAL A 36 18.28 29.81 26.60
N VAL A 37 18.89 28.68 26.92
CA VAL A 37 19.98 28.10 26.12
C VAL A 37 19.46 26.86 25.43
N SER A 38 19.61 26.81 24.11
CA SER A 38 19.18 25.69 23.28
C SER A 38 20.24 25.35 22.26
N PHE A 39 20.45 24.06 22.03
CA PHE A 39 21.32 23.54 20.99
C PHE A 39 20.78 22.20 20.50
N VAL A 40 20.97 21.90 19.21
CA VAL A 40 20.44 20.68 18.62
C VAL A 40 21.11 19.47 19.28
N GLY A 41 20.29 18.55 19.81
CA GLY A 41 20.77 17.37 20.55
C GLY A 41 21.00 17.58 22.05
N TYR A 42 20.64 18.76 22.60
CA TYR A 42 20.75 19.06 24.03
C TYR A 42 19.43 19.59 24.58
N LYS A 43 19.18 19.35 25.88
CA LYS A 43 17.98 19.84 26.54
C LYS A 43 18.01 21.36 26.59
N THR A 44 16.86 21.98 26.32
CA THR A 44 16.73 23.44 26.49
C THR A 44 16.75 23.77 27.98
N LEU A 45 17.68 24.63 28.40
CA LEU A 45 17.83 25.06 29.78
C LEU A 45 17.33 26.49 29.97
N GLU A 46 16.55 26.71 31.03
CA GLU A 46 16.15 28.04 31.48
C GLU A 46 16.88 28.41 32.76
N ILE A 47 17.66 29.49 32.72
CA ILE A 47 18.53 29.91 33.83
C ILE A 47 18.19 31.35 34.22
N PRO A 48 17.72 31.60 35.46
CA PRO A 48 17.47 32.96 35.91
C PRO A 48 18.79 33.74 36.05
N VAL A 49 18.82 34.99 35.58
CA VAL A 49 20.01 35.83 35.57
C VAL A 49 20.43 36.21 37.00
N ASN A 50 19.47 36.45 37.91
CA ASN A 50 19.71 36.73 39.34
C ASN A 50 20.88 37.70 39.62
N ASN A 51 21.01 38.75 38.80
CA ASN A 51 22.08 39.75 38.88
C ASN A 51 23.53 39.21 38.74
N GLN A 52 23.71 38.00 38.20
CA GLN A 52 25.02 37.43 37.89
C GLN A 52 25.50 37.88 36.50
N LYS A 53 26.81 38.11 36.36
CA LYS A 53 27.45 38.56 35.11
C LYS A 53 28.21 37.46 34.38
N VAL A 54 28.52 36.36 35.07
CA VAL A 54 29.29 35.23 34.54
C VAL A 54 28.51 33.96 34.83
N PHE A 55 28.24 33.19 33.79
CA PHE A 55 27.51 31.92 33.87
C PHE A 55 28.37 30.80 33.28
N THR A 56 28.47 29.69 34.01
CA THR A 56 28.98 28.43 33.47
C THR A 56 27.79 27.49 33.35
N ILE A 57 27.43 27.15 32.12
CA ILE A 57 26.22 26.38 31.81
C ILE A 57 26.66 25.02 31.26
N ASN A 58 26.34 23.96 31.99
CA ASN A 58 26.58 22.59 31.55
C ASN A 58 25.29 22.09 30.87
N MET A 59 25.36 21.94 29.55
CA MET A 59 24.24 21.40 28.77
C MET A 59 24.20 19.89 28.94
N GLU A 60 23.02 19.35 29.26
CA GLU A 60 22.77 17.91 29.21
C GLU A 60 22.38 17.50 27.79
N GLU A 61 23.02 16.46 27.26
CA GLU A 61 22.60 15.86 26.00
C GLU A 61 21.14 15.39 26.12
N ASP A 62 20.35 15.77 25.13
CA ASP A 62 18.99 15.27 24.99
C ASP A 62 19.08 13.93 24.28
N SER A 63 19.24 12.87 25.07
CA SER A 63 19.19 11.49 24.58
C SER A 63 17.83 11.11 23.99
N GLN A 64 16.83 12.01 24.07
CA GLN A 64 15.66 12.00 23.19
C GLN A 64 15.99 12.66 21.85
N GLN A 65 17.04 12.17 21.16
CA GLN A 65 17.01 12.25 19.71
C GLN A 65 15.66 11.69 19.27
N LEU A 66 14.95 12.49 18.46
CA LEU A 66 13.74 12.12 17.75
C LEU A 66 13.95 10.76 17.07
N GLN A 67 13.69 9.69 17.80
CA GLN A 67 13.36 8.41 17.22
C GLN A 67 12.16 8.76 16.37
N GLU A 68 12.31 8.67 15.06
CA GLU A 68 11.17 8.57 14.16
C GLU A 68 10.38 7.36 14.68
N VAL A 69 9.43 7.64 15.58
CA VAL A 69 8.59 6.61 16.18
C VAL A 69 7.67 6.21 15.04
N THR A 70 8.17 5.32 14.19
CA THR A 70 7.29 4.49 13.38
C THR A 70 6.66 3.55 14.39
N VAL A 71 5.61 4.05 15.06
CA VAL A 71 4.76 3.27 15.92
C VAL A 71 4.08 2.26 15.00
N VAL A 72 4.41 0.98 15.17
CA VAL A 72 3.56 -0.07 14.60
C VAL A 72 2.49 -0.29 15.65
N ALA A 73 1.24 0.04 15.31
CA ALA A 73 0.11 -0.14 16.21
C ALA A 73 -0.18 -1.64 16.35
N VAL A 74 0.48 -2.34 17.28
CA VAL A 74 0.19 -3.75 17.55
C VAL A 74 -0.93 -3.83 18.60
N GLY A 75 -2.17 -3.84 18.13
CA GLY A 75 -3.36 -4.18 18.91
C GLY A 75 -3.81 -3.13 19.93
N TYR A 76 -3.08 -2.99 21.05
CA TYR A 76 -3.49 -2.19 22.20
C TYR A 76 -2.36 -1.34 22.83
N GLY A 77 -1.18 -1.28 22.20
CA GLY A 77 -0.06 -0.47 22.70
C GLY A 77 0.95 -0.09 21.63
N ASP A 78 1.52 1.09 21.78
CA ASP A 78 2.57 1.62 20.91
C ASP A 78 3.91 0.92 21.25
N VAL A 79 4.29 -0.13 20.51
CA VAL A 79 5.57 -0.83 20.74
C VAL A 79 6.63 -0.29 19.78
N LYS A 80 7.80 0.06 20.31
CA LYS A 80 8.93 0.49 19.48
C LYS A 80 9.38 -0.66 18.59
N ARG A 81 9.61 -0.38 17.30
CA ARG A 81 10.09 -1.35 16.30
C ARG A 81 11.32 -2.15 16.74
N ARG A 82 12.15 -1.56 17.61
CA ARG A 82 13.37 -2.17 18.15
C ARG A 82 13.10 -3.29 19.16
N ASP A 83 11.94 -3.29 19.79
CA ASP A 83 11.55 -4.24 20.83
C ASP A 83 10.72 -5.41 20.26
N LEU A 84 10.38 -5.35 18.96
CA LEU A 84 9.69 -6.42 18.25
C LEU A 84 10.73 -7.38 17.67
N THR A 85 10.86 -8.55 18.29
CA THR A 85 11.77 -9.63 17.89
C THR A 85 11.28 -10.45 16.68
N GLY A 86 10.07 -10.16 16.16
CA GLY A 86 9.45 -10.85 15.03
C GLY A 86 9.63 -10.14 13.68
N SER A 87 9.44 -10.89 12.58
CA SER A 87 9.50 -10.38 11.21
C SER A 87 8.26 -9.58 10.86
N ILE A 88 8.45 -8.26 10.73
CA ILE A 88 7.42 -7.30 10.33
C ILE A 88 7.79 -6.75 8.95
N GLY A 89 6.89 -6.93 7.99
CA GLY A 89 6.96 -6.24 6.70
C GLY A 89 6.22 -4.90 6.80
N LYS A 90 6.80 -3.82 6.29
CA LYS A 90 6.10 -2.54 6.14
C LYS A 90 5.97 -2.24 4.66
N ALA A 91 4.80 -1.82 4.23
CA ALA A 91 4.60 -1.26 2.90
C ALA A 91 4.57 0.27 2.99
N ASP A 92 5.52 0.94 2.33
CA ASP A 92 5.57 2.39 2.33
C ASP A 92 4.53 2.99 1.36
N MET A 93 3.62 3.79 1.90
CA MET A 93 2.52 4.41 1.15
C MET A 93 3.00 5.35 0.04
N LYS A 94 4.22 5.90 0.14
CA LYS A 94 4.82 6.74 -0.91
C LYS A 94 5.00 5.99 -2.21
N ASP A 95 5.26 4.69 -2.15
CA ASP A 95 5.37 3.87 -3.35
C ASP A 95 4.01 3.37 -3.79
N LEU A 96 3.10 3.05 -2.85
CA LEU A 96 1.74 2.58 -3.17
C LEU A 96 0.92 3.65 -3.90
N THR A 97 1.12 4.93 -3.56
CA THR A 97 0.41 6.07 -4.19
C THR A 97 0.99 6.52 -5.53
N LYS A 98 2.18 6.04 -5.94
CA LYS A 98 2.74 6.32 -7.28
C LYS A 98 2.02 5.57 -8.39
N THR A 99 1.39 4.45 -8.06
CA THR A 99 0.62 3.65 -9.00
C THR A 99 -0.86 3.89 -8.71
N PRO A 100 -1.66 4.32 -9.70
CA PRO A 100 -3.11 4.36 -9.53
C PRO A 100 -3.62 2.91 -9.47
N VAL A 101 -3.71 2.37 -8.27
CA VAL A 101 -4.31 1.06 -8.00
C VAL A 101 -5.70 1.28 -7.43
N ASN A 102 -6.67 0.54 -7.97
CA ASN A 102 -8.06 0.60 -7.50
C ASN A 102 -8.23 -0.10 -6.15
N ASN A 103 -7.35 -1.05 -5.84
CA ASN A 103 -7.33 -1.77 -4.56
C ASN A 103 -5.91 -1.74 -3.95
N VAL A 104 -5.82 -1.31 -2.69
CA VAL A 104 -4.56 -1.24 -1.97
C VAL A 104 -3.94 -2.62 -1.77
N ALA A 105 -4.77 -3.66 -1.63
CA ALA A 105 -4.33 -5.03 -1.40
C ALA A 105 -3.51 -5.59 -2.58
N GLU A 106 -3.92 -5.27 -3.81
CA GLU A 106 -3.21 -5.69 -5.01
C GLU A 106 -1.79 -5.11 -5.05
N SER A 107 -1.64 -3.86 -4.62
CA SER A 107 -0.35 -3.17 -4.59
C SER A 107 0.62 -3.66 -3.50
N LEU A 108 0.13 -4.42 -2.52
CA LEU A 108 0.99 -5.07 -1.53
C LEU A 108 1.72 -6.29 -2.12
N GLY A 109 1.15 -6.91 -3.15
CA GLY A 109 1.74 -8.06 -3.85
C GLY A 109 3.13 -7.74 -4.39
N GLY A 110 4.13 -8.53 -3.99
CA GLY A 110 5.50 -8.39 -4.47
C GLY A 110 6.30 -7.21 -3.87
N ARG A 111 5.65 -6.29 -3.15
CA ARG A 111 6.34 -5.19 -2.45
C ARG A 111 6.78 -5.56 -1.04
N VAL A 112 6.13 -6.54 -0.43
CA VAL A 112 6.52 -7.10 0.87
C VAL A 112 6.96 -8.55 0.70
N ALA A 113 8.19 -8.86 1.12
CA ALA A 113 8.73 -10.21 1.02
C ALA A 113 7.87 -11.23 1.80
N GLY A 114 7.47 -12.29 1.10
CA GLY A 114 6.62 -13.36 1.63
C GLY A 114 5.13 -13.05 1.65
N VAL A 115 4.69 -11.98 0.98
CA VAL A 115 3.26 -11.64 0.82
C VAL A 115 2.88 -11.83 -0.64
N GLN A 116 1.89 -12.69 -0.86
CA GLN A 116 1.29 -12.92 -2.17
C GLN A 116 -0.09 -12.27 -2.15
N ALA A 117 -0.37 -11.44 -3.16
CA ALA A 117 -1.69 -10.89 -3.38
C ALA A 117 -2.17 -11.37 -4.75
N SER A 118 -3.35 -11.97 -4.80
CA SER A 118 -3.99 -12.44 -6.03
C SER A 118 -5.41 -11.90 -6.09
N SER A 119 -5.74 -11.22 -7.18
CA SER A 119 -7.11 -10.85 -7.53
C SER A 119 -7.76 -12.01 -8.28
N GLY A 120 -9.01 -12.36 -7.93
CA GLY A 120 -9.77 -13.39 -8.64
C GLY A 120 -10.25 -12.94 -10.02
N ASP A 121 -10.53 -11.65 -10.16
CA ASP A 121 -10.94 -11.00 -11.41
C ASP A 121 -10.40 -9.56 -11.48
N GLY A 122 -10.59 -8.91 -12.63
CA GLY A 122 -10.23 -7.50 -12.84
C GLY A 122 -11.33 -6.51 -12.44
N SER A 123 -12.28 -6.92 -11.60
CA SER A 123 -13.41 -6.07 -11.22
C SER A 123 -12.95 -4.92 -10.31
N VAL A 124 -13.56 -3.75 -10.49
CA VAL A 124 -13.24 -2.58 -9.67
C VAL A 124 -13.83 -2.79 -8.27
N GLY A 125 -12.97 -2.75 -7.24
CA GLY A 125 -13.38 -2.99 -5.85
C GLY A 125 -13.50 -4.47 -5.50
N GLY A 126 -13.11 -5.38 -6.40
CA GLY A 126 -13.09 -6.83 -6.13
C GLY A 126 -12.18 -7.19 -4.95
N ASP A 127 -12.54 -8.27 -4.27
CA ASP A 127 -11.76 -8.80 -3.16
C ASP A 127 -10.41 -9.34 -3.65
N VAL A 128 -9.34 -8.92 -2.99
CA VAL A 128 -8.00 -9.43 -3.23
C VAL A 128 -7.68 -10.43 -2.14
N ASN A 129 -7.31 -11.65 -2.55
CA ASN A 129 -6.84 -12.66 -1.64
C ASN A 129 -5.37 -12.38 -1.30
N ILE A 130 -5.07 -12.17 -0.02
CA ILE A 130 -3.71 -12.00 0.50
C ILE A 130 -3.31 -13.28 1.22
N VAL A 131 -2.13 -13.81 0.90
CA VAL A 131 -1.54 -14.98 1.56
C VAL A 131 -0.15 -14.63 2.07
N ILE A 132 0.09 -14.82 3.36
CA ILE A 132 1.36 -14.50 4.02
C ILE A 132 2.13 -15.81 4.26
N ARG A 133 3.34 -15.91 3.71
CA ARG A 133 4.24 -17.09 3.80
C ARG A 133 3.64 -18.40 3.25
N GLY A 134 2.70 -18.30 2.32
CA GLY A 134 2.08 -19.44 1.65
C GLY A 134 0.84 -19.96 2.37
N ALA A 135 0.15 -20.92 1.76
CA ALA A 135 -1.08 -21.49 2.30
C ALA A 135 -0.78 -22.34 3.54
N GLY A 136 -1.21 -21.87 4.71
CA GLY A 136 -1.07 -22.59 5.99
C GLY A 136 -2.07 -23.73 6.18
N SER A 137 -3.04 -23.88 5.28
CA SER A 137 -4.06 -24.91 5.32
C SER A 137 -4.37 -25.44 3.93
N LEU A 138 -4.74 -26.72 3.85
CA LEU A 138 -5.16 -27.39 2.61
C LEU A 138 -6.68 -27.29 2.39
N THR A 139 -7.46 -27.12 3.46
CA THR A 139 -8.92 -27.22 3.43
C THR A 139 -9.65 -26.05 4.11
N GLN A 140 -8.93 -25.21 4.85
CA GLN A 140 -9.50 -24.04 5.53
C GLN A 140 -9.04 -22.74 4.87
N ASP A 141 -9.72 -21.65 5.21
CA ASP A 141 -9.35 -20.31 4.76
C ASP A 141 -7.93 -19.94 5.22
N THR A 142 -7.17 -19.35 4.29
CA THR A 142 -5.77 -18.93 4.50
C THR A 142 -5.63 -17.41 4.54
N SER A 143 -6.75 -16.69 4.52
CA SER A 143 -6.79 -15.24 4.64
C SER A 143 -6.19 -14.78 5.98
N PRO A 144 -5.40 -13.69 5.99
CA PRO A 144 -4.89 -13.10 7.22
C PRO A 144 -5.99 -12.34 7.96
N LEU A 145 -5.73 -12.03 9.22
CA LEU A 145 -6.58 -11.10 9.96
C LEU A 145 -6.26 -9.66 9.55
N TYR A 146 -7.28 -8.89 9.18
CA TYR A 146 -7.14 -7.46 8.92
C TYR A 146 -7.43 -6.66 10.19
N VAL A 147 -6.64 -5.65 10.49
CA VAL A 147 -6.85 -4.77 11.66
C VAL A 147 -6.80 -3.33 11.17
N ILE A 148 -7.94 -2.64 11.19
CA ILE A 148 -8.06 -1.26 10.73
C ILE A 148 -8.21 -0.38 11.96
N ASP A 149 -7.23 0.49 12.21
CA ASP A 149 -7.21 1.40 13.38
C ASP A 149 -7.46 0.70 14.73
N GLY A 150 -7.00 -0.55 14.86
CA GLY A 150 -7.15 -1.37 16.07
C GLY A 150 -8.40 -2.26 16.09
N PHE A 151 -9.30 -2.14 15.11
CA PHE A 151 -10.48 -3.00 15.01
C PHE A 151 -10.22 -4.18 14.06
N PRO A 152 -10.28 -5.44 14.55
CA PRO A 152 -10.11 -6.61 13.71
C PRO A 152 -11.33 -6.81 12.80
N SER A 153 -11.06 -7.11 11.53
CA SER A 153 -12.02 -7.46 10.48
C SER A 153 -11.57 -8.75 9.80
N GLU A 154 -12.50 -9.68 9.60
CA GLU A 154 -12.26 -10.95 8.89
C GLU A 154 -12.42 -10.79 7.38
N THR A 155 -13.11 -9.75 6.92
CA THR A 155 -13.15 -9.33 5.51
C THR A 155 -12.03 -8.35 5.25
N SER A 156 -11.42 -8.43 4.06
CA SER A 156 -10.35 -7.52 3.64
C SER A 156 -10.72 -6.07 3.94
N GLY A 157 -11.95 -5.64 3.64
CA GLY A 157 -12.43 -4.26 3.83
C GLY A 157 -11.61 -3.22 3.04
N MET A 158 -10.51 -3.66 2.40
CA MET A 158 -9.51 -2.85 1.73
C MET A 158 -10.04 -2.27 0.42
N GLY A 159 -11.04 -2.90 -0.20
CA GLY A 159 -11.74 -2.34 -1.35
C GLY A 159 -12.60 -1.11 -1.01
N ALA A 160 -13.03 -0.96 0.25
CA ALA A 160 -13.82 0.18 0.71
C ALA A 160 -12.95 1.32 1.29
N LEU A 161 -11.66 1.07 1.55
CA LEU A 161 -10.74 2.06 2.09
C LEU A 161 -10.12 2.87 0.96
N ASN A 162 -10.18 4.20 1.10
CA ASN A 162 -9.47 5.09 0.19
C ASN A 162 -7.95 4.97 0.45
N PRO A 163 -7.13 4.62 -0.57
CA PRO A 163 -5.67 4.55 -0.43
C PRO A 163 -5.05 5.84 0.11
N ASN A 164 -5.68 6.99 -0.16
CA ASN A 164 -5.20 8.30 0.28
C ASN A 164 -5.36 8.53 1.78
N ASP A 165 -6.22 7.77 2.46
CA ASP A 165 -6.48 7.92 3.89
C ASP A 165 -5.60 6.99 4.72
N ILE A 166 -4.83 6.09 4.09
CA ILE A 166 -3.93 5.17 4.77
C ILE A 166 -2.58 5.85 5.06
N GLU A 167 -2.14 5.79 6.32
CA GLU A 167 -0.83 6.26 6.77
C GLU A 167 0.24 5.17 6.63
N SER A 168 -0.06 3.95 7.10
CA SER A 168 0.84 2.80 6.99
C SER A 168 0.07 1.48 6.89
N ILE A 169 0.72 0.51 6.24
CA ILE A 169 0.32 -0.90 6.25
C ILE A 169 1.49 -1.71 6.78
N ASP A 170 1.26 -2.36 7.91
CA ASP A 170 2.22 -3.20 8.60
C ASP A 170 1.73 -4.64 8.59
N ILE A 171 2.60 -5.57 8.19
CA ILE A 171 2.28 -6.98 8.01
C ILE A 171 3.09 -7.79 8.99
N LEU A 172 2.39 -8.44 9.93
CA LEU A 172 2.96 -9.33 10.93
C LEU A 172 3.01 -10.75 10.37
N LYS A 173 4.23 -11.27 10.18
CA LYS A 173 4.46 -12.55 9.48
C LYS A 173 4.83 -13.71 10.40
N ASP A 174 5.15 -13.43 11.66
CA ASP A 174 5.61 -14.42 12.62
C ASP A 174 4.64 -14.59 13.78
N ALA A 175 4.58 -15.82 14.31
CA ALA A 175 3.74 -16.19 15.44
C ALA A 175 3.99 -15.32 16.69
N SER A 176 5.21 -14.86 16.92
CA SER A 176 5.53 -13.96 18.05
C SER A 176 4.91 -12.57 17.90
N ALA A 177 4.81 -12.07 16.67
CA ALA A 177 4.19 -10.78 16.38
C ALA A 177 2.66 -10.88 16.34
N THR A 178 2.12 -11.99 15.86
CA THR A 178 0.67 -12.21 15.78
C THR A 178 0.03 -12.74 17.06
N ALA A 179 0.83 -13.17 18.05
CA ALA A 179 0.36 -13.74 19.32
C ALA A 179 -0.67 -12.87 20.05
N ILE A 180 -0.60 -11.54 19.91
CA ILE A 180 -1.55 -10.60 20.52
C ILE A 180 -2.98 -10.78 19.96
N TYR A 181 -3.09 -11.21 18.70
CA TYR A 181 -4.36 -11.45 18.02
C TYR A 181 -4.84 -12.91 18.13
N GLY A 182 -4.10 -13.75 18.85
CA GLY A 182 -4.47 -15.14 19.13
C GLY A 182 -4.56 -16.02 17.88
N SER A 183 -5.46 -17.01 17.92
CA SER A 183 -5.65 -17.98 16.83
C SER A 183 -6.06 -17.34 15.50
N ARG A 184 -6.72 -16.18 15.54
CA ARG A 184 -7.10 -15.42 14.34
C ARG A 184 -5.90 -14.88 13.56
N GLY A 185 -4.77 -14.67 14.23
CA GLY A 185 -3.51 -14.24 13.61
C GLY A 185 -2.63 -15.39 13.11
N ALA A 186 -3.12 -16.64 13.07
CA ALA A 186 -2.32 -17.80 12.67
C ALA A 186 -1.81 -17.72 11.22
N ASN A 187 -2.61 -17.13 10.33
CA ASN A 187 -2.27 -16.90 8.92
C ASN A 187 -1.54 -15.56 8.68
N GLY A 188 -1.12 -14.87 9.74
CA GLY A 188 -0.57 -13.52 9.68
C GLY A 188 -1.62 -12.43 9.96
N VAL A 189 -1.14 -11.21 10.20
CA VAL A 189 -2.00 -10.05 10.49
C VAL A 189 -1.58 -8.87 9.63
N VAL A 190 -2.54 -8.23 8.96
CA VAL A 190 -2.36 -7.00 8.19
C VAL A 190 -2.96 -5.85 9.00
N ILE A 191 -2.11 -4.95 9.45
CA ILE A 191 -2.47 -3.79 10.26
C ILE A 191 -2.48 -2.56 9.34
N ILE A 192 -3.61 -1.88 9.30
CA ILE A 192 -3.83 -0.67 8.51
C ILE A 192 -4.06 0.46 9.50
N THR A 193 -3.21 1.49 9.41
CA THR A 193 -3.35 2.71 10.20
C THR A 193 -3.79 3.84 9.28
N THR A 194 -4.89 4.52 9.61
CA THR A 194 -5.35 5.68 8.85
C THR A 194 -4.69 6.98 9.32
N LYS A 195 -4.63 7.96 8.42
CA LYS A 195 -4.05 9.28 8.69
C LYS A 195 -4.89 10.00 9.73
N LYS A 196 -4.26 10.37 10.84
CA LYS A 196 -4.86 11.21 11.88
C LYS A 196 -4.39 12.66 11.77
N GLY A 197 -5.21 13.59 12.25
CA GLY A 197 -4.85 15.01 12.30
C GLY A 197 -3.58 15.23 13.13
N LYS A 198 -2.62 15.98 12.59
CA LYS A 198 -1.36 16.31 13.29
C LYS A 198 -1.41 17.73 13.81
N THR A 199 -0.93 17.95 15.04
CA THR A 199 -0.81 19.28 15.63
C THR A 199 0.12 20.16 14.79
N GLY A 200 -0.31 21.36 14.42
CA GLY A 200 0.49 22.29 13.63
C GLY A 200 -0.32 23.05 12.58
N LYS A 201 0.37 23.55 11.54
CA LYS A 201 -0.27 24.30 10.45
C LYS A 201 -1.14 23.37 9.61
N ALA A 202 -2.35 23.83 9.29
CA ALA A 202 -3.24 23.13 8.38
C ALA A 202 -2.55 22.90 7.02
N LYS A 203 -2.54 21.64 6.58
CA LYS A 203 -2.10 21.24 5.24
C LYS A 203 -3.29 20.75 4.48
N ILE A 204 -3.57 21.38 3.34
CA ILE A 204 -4.66 21.01 2.43
C ILE A 204 -4.01 20.40 1.19
N SER A 205 -4.43 19.20 0.81
CA SER A 205 -3.98 18.52 -0.40
C SER A 205 -5.19 18.17 -1.26
N TYR A 206 -5.09 18.43 -2.57
CA TYR A 206 -6.10 18.08 -3.56
C TYR A 206 -5.48 17.17 -4.60
N ASN A 207 -6.13 16.02 -4.82
CA ASN A 207 -5.73 15.03 -5.82
C ASN A 207 -6.90 14.85 -6.78
N GLY A 208 -6.63 14.95 -8.09
CA GLY A 208 -7.62 14.67 -9.14
C GLY A 208 -6.99 13.75 -10.17
N SER A 209 -7.75 12.76 -10.63
CA SER A 209 -7.34 11.82 -11.68
C SER A 209 -8.50 11.55 -12.63
N VAL A 210 -8.16 11.23 -13.88
CA VAL A 210 -9.10 10.75 -14.90
C VAL A 210 -8.49 9.48 -15.48
N SER A 211 -9.25 8.39 -15.48
CA SER A 211 -8.81 7.08 -15.96
C SER A 211 -9.76 6.57 -17.04
N VAL A 212 -9.20 5.95 -18.08
CA VAL A 212 -9.94 5.22 -19.11
C VAL A 212 -9.44 3.79 -19.12
N SER A 213 -10.35 2.84 -18.92
CA SER A 213 -10.05 1.41 -18.98
C SER A 213 -10.35 0.89 -20.39
N LYS A 214 -9.47 0.05 -20.92
CA LYS A 214 -9.68 -0.70 -22.17
C LYS A 214 -9.37 -2.16 -21.95
N VAL A 215 -10.15 -3.04 -22.56
CA VAL A 215 -9.86 -4.47 -22.58
C VAL A 215 -8.53 -4.67 -23.31
N LYS A 216 -7.55 -5.26 -22.64
CA LYS A 216 -6.21 -5.48 -23.20
C LYS A 216 -6.09 -6.82 -23.91
N ASN A 217 -6.72 -7.85 -23.34
CA ASN A 217 -6.66 -9.22 -23.84
C ASN A 217 -8.09 -9.71 -24.01
N THR A 218 -8.43 -10.08 -25.23
CA THR A 218 -9.62 -10.88 -25.58
C THR A 218 -9.18 -12.30 -25.86
N MET A 219 -10.12 -13.24 -25.84
CA MET A 219 -9.82 -14.60 -26.29
C MET A 219 -9.74 -14.59 -27.82
N ASP A 220 -8.71 -15.22 -28.38
CA ASP A 220 -8.65 -15.48 -29.82
C ASP A 220 -9.79 -16.45 -30.17
N VAL A 221 -10.84 -15.89 -30.76
CA VAL A 221 -11.99 -16.67 -31.23
C VAL A 221 -11.79 -17.05 -32.69
N MET A 222 -12.31 -18.22 -33.07
CA MET A 222 -12.28 -18.64 -34.46
C MET A 222 -13.12 -17.68 -35.31
N ASN A 223 -12.56 -17.26 -36.44
CA ASN A 223 -13.34 -16.62 -37.49
C ASN A 223 -14.26 -17.67 -38.15
N ALA A 224 -15.21 -17.23 -38.99
CA ALA A 224 -16.18 -18.13 -39.60
C ALA A 224 -15.51 -19.24 -40.45
N TYR A 225 -14.42 -18.91 -41.13
CA TYR A 225 -13.66 -19.88 -41.93
C TYR A 225 -12.99 -20.94 -41.06
N ASP A 226 -12.28 -20.53 -40.01
CA ASP A 226 -11.60 -21.44 -39.08
C ASP A 226 -12.59 -22.37 -38.37
N PHE A 227 -13.77 -21.84 -38.00
CA PHE A 227 -14.84 -22.64 -37.43
C PHE A 227 -15.35 -23.70 -38.41
N VAL A 228 -15.58 -23.33 -39.68
CA VAL A 228 -16.07 -24.27 -40.70
C VAL A 228 -14.99 -25.30 -41.05
N CYS A 229 -13.71 -24.92 -41.12
CA CYS A 229 -12.60 -25.88 -41.25
C CYS A 229 -12.56 -26.88 -40.08
N MET A 230 -12.73 -26.42 -38.84
CA MET A 230 -12.82 -27.32 -37.68
C MET A 230 -14.02 -28.27 -37.81
N GLN A 231 -15.18 -27.79 -38.28
CA GLN A 231 -16.35 -28.65 -38.51
C GLN A 231 -16.12 -29.67 -39.61
N GLN A 232 -15.37 -29.30 -40.66
CA GLN A 232 -14.97 -30.22 -41.72
C GLN A 232 -14.09 -31.35 -41.17
N GLU A 233 -13.14 -31.04 -40.29
CA GLU A 233 -12.30 -32.05 -39.64
C GLU A 233 -13.11 -32.96 -38.70
N ILE A 234 -14.02 -32.40 -37.90
CA ILE A 234 -14.87 -33.15 -36.97
C ILE A 234 -15.83 -34.08 -37.71
N MET A 235 -16.39 -33.63 -38.83
CA MET A 235 -17.38 -34.37 -39.62
C MET A 235 -16.75 -35.26 -40.70
N ALA A 236 -15.42 -35.30 -40.78
CA ALA A 236 -14.71 -36.07 -41.79
C ALA A 236 -15.12 -37.55 -41.76
N GLY A 237 -15.68 -38.03 -42.88
CA GLY A 237 -16.11 -39.41 -43.04
C GLY A 237 -17.48 -39.75 -42.42
N LEU A 238 -18.20 -38.77 -41.87
CA LEU A 238 -19.59 -38.93 -41.45
C LEU A 238 -20.53 -38.68 -42.65
N THR A 239 -21.54 -39.54 -42.80
CA THR A 239 -22.57 -39.39 -43.84
C THR A 239 -23.94 -39.10 -43.24
N ARG A 240 -24.78 -38.40 -44.00
CA ARG A 240 -26.18 -38.11 -43.66
C ARG A 240 -27.07 -38.43 -44.85
N LYS A 241 -28.25 -39.00 -44.59
CA LYS A 241 -29.30 -39.17 -45.61
C LYS A 241 -30.13 -37.89 -45.75
N VAL A 242 -30.16 -37.32 -46.95
CA VAL A 242 -31.00 -36.19 -47.34
C VAL A 242 -31.79 -36.61 -48.57
N ASN A 243 -33.13 -36.63 -48.49
CA ASN A 243 -34.02 -37.06 -49.57
C ASN A 243 -33.64 -38.45 -50.17
N ASP A 244 -33.38 -39.43 -49.30
CA ASP A 244 -32.94 -40.80 -49.64
C ASP A 244 -31.58 -40.93 -50.34
N VAL A 245 -30.82 -39.85 -50.46
CA VAL A 245 -29.43 -39.85 -50.94
C VAL A 245 -28.48 -39.73 -49.77
N GLU A 246 -27.47 -40.60 -49.73
CA GLU A 246 -26.38 -40.52 -48.76
C GLU A 246 -25.37 -39.46 -49.22
N MET A 247 -25.16 -38.44 -48.38
CA MET A 247 -24.29 -37.30 -48.66
C MET A 247 -23.26 -37.16 -47.55
N ASP A 248 -22.13 -36.53 -47.86
CA ASP A 248 -21.17 -36.11 -46.85
C ASP A 248 -21.85 -35.15 -45.86
N MET A 249 -21.67 -35.41 -44.56
CA MET A 249 -22.37 -34.67 -43.52
C MET A 249 -21.96 -33.19 -43.51
N PHE A 250 -20.68 -32.89 -43.73
CA PHE A 250 -20.18 -31.51 -43.75
C PHE A 250 -20.76 -30.75 -44.95
N GLU A 251 -20.68 -31.33 -46.14
CA GLU A 251 -21.27 -30.74 -47.35
C GLU A 251 -22.76 -30.45 -47.15
N SER A 252 -23.48 -31.38 -46.52
CA SER A 252 -24.92 -31.25 -46.29
C SER A 252 -25.32 -30.12 -45.34
N TYR A 253 -24.41 -29.59 -44.51
CA TYR A 253 -24.72 -28.50 -43.58
C TYR A 253 -24.09 -27.17 -43.98
N TYR A 254 -22.87 -27.19 -44.51
CA TYR A 254 -22.05 -25.98 -44.69
C TYR A 254 -21.84 -25.60 -46.15
N LEU A 255 -22.08 -26.49 -47.12
CA LEU A 255 -21.87 -26.21 -48.55
C LEU A 255 -23.18 -26.20 -49.36
N GLN A 256 -24.30 -25.85 -48.70
CA GLN A 256 -25.60 -25.72 -49.35
C GLN A 256 -25.66 -24.50 -50.29
N ASP A 257 -26.59 -24.54 -51.25
CA ASP A 257 -26.89 -23.43 -52.17
C ASP A 257 -25.69 -22.89 -52.98
N GLY A 258 -24.69 -23.75 -53.24
CA GLY A 258 -23.50 -23.40 -53.99
C GLY A 258 -22.44 -22.65 -53.19
N MET A 259 -22.59 -22.55 -51.86
CA MET A 259 -21.52 -22.07 -50.99
C MET A 259 -20.32 -23.03 -51.03
N THR A 260 -19.15 -22.43 -51.07
CA THR A 260 -17.85 -23.09 -51.00
C THR A 260 -17.16 -22.73 -49.68
N LEU A 261 -16.14 -23.50 -49.31
CA LEU A 261 -15.35 -23.23 -48.11
C LEU A 261 -14.72 -21.81 -48.13
N ASP A 262 -14.33 -21.32 -49.31
CA ASP A 262 -13.73 -19.99 -49.47
C ASP A 262 -14.72 -18.84 -49.22
N ASP A 263 -16.03 -19.07 -49.41
CA ASP A 263 -17.05 -18.05 -49.16
C ASP A 263 -17.09 -17.64 -47.68
N TYR A 264 -16.75 -18.56 -46.77
CA TYR A 264 -16.63 -18.31 -45.34
C TYR A 264 -15.46 -17.41 -44.94
N LYS A 265 -14.54 -17.09 -45.85
CA LYS A 265 -13.51 -16.06 -45.62
C LYS A 265 -14.05 -14.64 -45.71
N THR A 266 -15.17 -14.44 -46.41
CA THR A 266 -15.69 -13.11 -46.76
C THR A 266 -17.07 -12.82 -46.19
N ILE A 267 -17.76 -13.83 -45.66
CA ILE A 267 -19.00 -13.68 -44.91
C ILE A 267 -18.83 -12.67 -43.77
N LYS A 268 -19.88 -11.88 -43.52
CA LYS A 268 -19.92 -10.96 -42.37
C LYS A 268 -19.82 -11.73 -41.07
N GLN A 269 -18.80 -11.41 -40.27
CA GLN A 269 -18.56 -12.02 -38.96
C GLN A 269 -18.94 -11.03 -37.86
N TYR A 270 -19.24 -11.57 -36.69
CA TYR A 270 -19.52 -10.79 -35.49
C TYR A 270 -18.65 -11.33 -34.36
N ASP A 271 -17.71 -10.52 -33.87
CA ASP A 271 -17.07 -10.79 -32.60
C ASP A 271 -17.91 -10.13 -31.51
N TRP A 272 -18.57 -10.95 -30.71
CA TRP A 272 -19.37 -10.45 -29.59
C TRP A 272 -18.51 -9.78 -28.51
N GLN A 273 -17.19 -9.98 -28.51
CA GLN A 273 -16.28 -9.30 -27.61
C GLN A 273 -16.10 -7.81 -27.94
N ASP A 274 -16.44 -7.37 -29.16
CA ASP A 274 -16.37 -5.95 -29.59
C ASP A 274 -17.61 -5.14 -29.17
N GLU A 275 -18.69 -5.81 -28.76
CA GLU A 275 -19.98 -5.21 -28.42
C GLU A 275 -20.16 -5.02 -26.88
N ILE A 276 -19.10 -5.23 -26.09
CA ILE A 276 -19.08 -5.15 -24.61
C ILE A 276 -18.21 -3.98 -24.16
#